data_AF-A0A838SQ27-F1
#
_entry.id   AF-A0A838SQ27-F1
#
_cell.length_a   1.000
_cell.length_b   1.000
_cell.length_c   1.000
_cell.angle_alpha   90.00
_cell.angle_beta   90.00
_cell.angle_gamma   90.00
#
_symmetry.space_group_name_H-M   'P 1'
#
loop_
_entity.id
_entity.type
_entity.pdbx_description
1 polymer ?
#
loop_
_entity_poly.entity_id
_entity_poly.type
_entity_poly.pdbx_seq_one_letter_code
_entity_poly.pdbx_strand_id
1 'polypeptide(L)' 'PQRSPVVVHRGDTLWDIAASRLRPGASDAAVARSWPRWYAANRAAIGSNPDLLRPGTRLHPPT' A
#
# COMPACT_ATOMS: atom_id res chain seq x y z
N PRO A 1 13.25 -6.76 -3.93
CA PRO A 1 11.85 -6.28 -4.07
C PRO A 1 11.76 -5.14 -5.10
N GLN A 2 10.74 -5.21 -5.96
CA GLN A 2 10.49 -4.21 -7.00
C GLN A 2 9.99 -2.90 -6.36
N ARG A 3 10.71 -1.80 -6.58
CA ARG A 3 10.38 -0.44 -6.08
C ARG A 3 9.43 0.33 -7.01
N SER A 4 8.84 -0.35 -7.98
CA SER A 4 7.93 0.27 -8.94
C SER A 4 6.61 0.66 -8.28
N PRO A 5 6.00 1.79 -8.68
CA PRO A 5 4.66 2.18 -8.21
C PRO A 5 3.59 1.11 -8.46
N VAL A 6 2.52 1.14 -7.65
CA VAL A 6 1.29 0.33 -7.82
C VAL A 6 0.17 1.26 -8.26
N VAL A 7 -0.64 0.83 -9.23
CA VAL A 7 -1.90 1.52 -9.56
C VAL A 7 -3.02 0.83 -8.77
N VAL A 8 -3.81 1.61 -8.04
CA VAL A 8 -4.98 1.13 -7.29
C VAL A 8 -6.08 0.74 -8.26
N HIS A 9 -6.65 -0.44 -8.08
CA HIS A 9 -7.85 -0.92 -8.76
C HIS A 9 -9.05 -0.96 -7.81
N ARG A 10 -10.25 -1.17 -8.36
CA ARG A 10 -11.45 -1.36 -7.53
C ARG A 10 -11.29 -2.62 -6.68
N GLY A 11 -11.50 -2.49 -5.37
CA GLY A 11 -11.38 -3.59 -4.41
C GLY A 11 -10.00 -3.69 -3.77
N ASP A 12 -9.00 -2.95 -4.25
CA ASP A 12 -7.68 -2.92 -3.60
C ASP A 12 -7.77 -2.26 -2.22
N THR A 13 -6.99 -2.81 -1.29
CA THR A 13 -6.76 -2.23 0.04
C THR A 13 -5.28 -1.91 0.23
N LEU A 14 -4.97 -0.98 1.13
CA LEU A 14 -3.56 -0.73 1.50
C LEU A 14 -2.90 -1.98 2.09
N TRP A 15 -3.69 -2.83 2.76
CA TRP A 15 -3.23 -4.09 3.30
C TRP A 15 -2.74 -5.02 2.20
N ASP A 16 -3.56 -5.29 1.19
CA ASP A 16 -3.23 -6.22 0.10
C ASP A 16 -2.08 -5.68 -0.76
N ILE A 17 -2.08 -4.37 -1.03
CA ILE A 17 -0.98 -3.70 -1.73
C ILE A 17 0.33 -3.86 -0.94
N ALA A 18 0.30 -3.62 0.38
CA ALA A 18 1.48 -3.79 1.21
C ALA A 18 1.93 -5.25 1.30
N ALA A 19 0.99 -6.19 1.42
CA ALA A 19 1.25 -7.63 1.47
C ALA A 19 1.92 -8.13 0.19
N SER A 20 1.44 -7.70 -0.98
CA SER A 20 1.99 -8.07 -2.30
C SER A 20 3.46 -7.66 -2.48
N ARG A 21 3.94 -6.71 -1.67
CA ARG A 21 5.30 -6.15 -1.72
C ARG A 21 6.24 -6.81 -0.71
N LEU A 22 5.71 -7.62 0.19
CA LEU A 22 6.49 -8.47 1.08
C LEU A 22 6.90 -9.77 0.38
N ARG A 23 7.79 -10.54 1.03
CA ARG A 23 8.18 -11.86 0.53
C ARG A 23 6.98 -12.82 0.66
N PRO A 24 6.84 -13.81 -0.25
CA PRO A 24 5.87 -14.89 -0.07
C PRO A 24 6.01 -15.53 1.33
N GLY A 25 4.89 -15.76 2.01
CA GLY A 25 4.87 -16.27 3.38
C GLY A 25 5.13 -15.23 4.47
N ALA A 26 5.12 -13.93 4.15
CA ALA A 26 5.13 -12.89 5.16
C ALA A 26 3.91 -13.00 6.08
N SER A 27 4.11 -12.83 7.38
CA SER A 27 3.03 -12.88 8.36
C SER A 27 2.19 -11.60 8.34
N ASP A 28 0.96 -11.70 8.85
CA ASP A 28 0.07 -10.53 9.02
C ASP A 28 0.71 -9.44 9.86
N ALA A 29 1.54 -9.80 10.85
CA ALA A 29 2.29 -8.83 11.64
C ALA A 29 3.29 -8.01 10.79
N ALA A 30 3.85 -8.62 9.73
CA ALA A 30 4.70 -7.90 8.79
C ALA A 30 3.88 -6.96 7.88
N VAL A 31 2.68 -7.38 7.46
CA VAL A 31 1.77 -6.53 6.68
C VAL A 31 1.27 -5.36 7.54
N ALA A 32 0.90 -5.61 8.79
CA ALA A 32 0.47 -4.61 9.78
C ALA A 32 1.51 -3.52 10.02
N ARG A 33 2.81 -3.85 9.93
CA ARG A 33 3.90 -2.86 10.00
C ARG A 33 4.18 -2.16 8.68
N SER A 34 3.82 -2.78 7.56
CA SER A 34 4.11 -2.29 6.21
C SER A 34 3.04 -1.31 5.71
N TRP A 35 1.75 -1.64 5.85
CA TRP A 35 0.67 -0.80 5.31
C TRP A 35 0.66 0.64 5.85
N PRO A 36 1.00 0.94 7.14
CA PRO A 36 1.05 2.32 7.61
C PRO A 36 2.18 3.11 6.95
N ARG A 37 3.28 2.44 6.58
CA ARG A 37 4.38 3.07 5.84
C ARG A 37 3.95 3.43 4.42
N TRP A 38 3.15 2.56 3.79
CA TRP A 38 2.52 2.85 2.50
C TRP A 38 1.58 4.06 2.58
N TYR A 39 0.74 4.12 3.62
CA TYR A 39 -0.11 5.29 3.84
C TYR A 39 0.72 6.57 4.03
N ALA A 40 1.73 6.54 4.91
CA ALA A 40 2.57 7.70 5.19
C ALA A 40 3.29 8.23 3.94
N ALA A 41 3.87 7.33 3.14
CA ALA A 41 4.56 7.69 1.90
C ALA A 41 3.64 8.28 0.82
N ASN A 42 2.34 7.94 0.85
CA ASN A 42 1.36 8.33 -0.17
C ASN A 42 0.24 9.21 0.37
N ARG A 43 0.40 9.78 1.58
CA ARG A 43 -0.65 10.54 2.26
C ARG A 43 -1.15 11.72 1.43
N ALA A 44 -0.28 12.31 0.61
CA ALA A 44 -0.65 13.39 -0.32
C ALA A 44 -1.63 12.92 -1.41
N ALA A 45 -1.53 11.67 -1.87
CA ALA A 45 -2.39 11.10 -2.89
C ALA A 45 -3.67 10.47 -2.31
N ILE A 46 -3.57 9.83 -1.13
CA ILE A 46 -4.68 9.14 -0.46
C ILE A 46 -5.57 10.12 0.32
N GLY A 47 -4.98 11.16 0.90
CA GLY A 47 -5.66 12.09 1.79
C GLY A 47 -5.74 11.60 3.24
N SER A 48 -6.67 12.17 4.01
CA SER A 48 -6.76 11.96 5.46
C SER A 48 -7.30 10.60 5.88
N ASN A 49 -7.97 9.87 4.97
CA ASN A 49 -8.54 8.57 5.28
C ASN A 49 -7.82 7.46 4.47
N PRO A 50 -7.08 6.54 5.14
CA PRO A 50 -6.36 5.45 4.48
C PRO A 50 -7.27 4.41 3.80
N ASP A 51 -8.54 4.30 4.22
CA ASP A 51 -9.50 3.33 3.67
C ASP A 51 -10.17 3.82 2.37
N LEU A 52 -10.00 5.09 2.01
CA LEU A 52 -10.58 5.69 0.81
C LEU A 52 -9.60 5.66 -0.37
N LEU A 53 -9.18 4.47 -0.77
CA LEU A 53 -8.38 4.31 -1.98
C LEU A 53 -9.21 4.55 -3.24
N ARG A 54 -8.82 5.55 -4.03
CA ARG A 54 -9.47 5.85 -5.31
C ARG A 54 -8.82 5.04 -6.44
N PRO A 55 -9.59 4.29 -7.25
CA PRO A 55 -9.06 3.61 -8.43
C PRO A 55 -8.32 4.58 -9.35
N GLY A 56 -7.19 4.13 -9.92
CA GLY A 56 -6.29 4.94 -10.73
C GLY A 56 -5.22 5.70 -9.94
N THR A 57 -5.31 5.74 -8.60
CA THR A 57 -4.26 6.34 -7.76
C THR A 57 -2.95 5.57 -7.90
N ARG A 58 -1.85 6.29 -8.12
CA ARG A 58 -0.50 5.70 -8.11
C ARG A 58 0.09 5.77 -6.71
N LEU A 59 0.39 4.61 -6.13
CA LEU A 59 1.06 4.49 -4.84
C LEU A 59 2.53 4.11 -5.04
N HIS A 60 3.41 4.87 -4.40
CA HIS A 60 4.84 4.67 -4.40
C HIS A 60 5.25 3.84 -3.18
N PRO A 61 6.15 2.85 -3.32
CA PRO A 61 6.67 2.12 -2.18
C PRO A 61 7.37 3.06 -1.18
N PRO A 62 7.22 2.82 0.14
CA PRO A 62 7.95 3.57 1.14
C PRO A 62 9.47 3.37 1.00
N THR A 63 10.23 4.42 1.31
CA THR A 63 11.70 4.41 1.31
C THR A 63 12.28 3.70 2.53
#